data_AF-A0A6I9USK5-F1
#
_entry.id   AF-A0A6I9USK5-F1
#
_cell.length_a   1.000
_cell.length_b   1.000
_cell.length_c   1.000
_cell.angle_alpha   90.00
_cell.angle_beta   90.00
_cell.angle_gamma   90.00
#
_symmetry.space_group_name_H-M   'P 1'
#
loop_
_entity.id
_entity.type
_entity.pdbx_description
1 polymer ?
#
loop_
_entity_poly.entity_id
_entity_poly.type
_entity_poly.pdbx_seq_one_letter_code
_entity_poly.pdbx_strand_id
1 'polypeptide(L)'
;MRTFSVLSQFGSARTEMLEFSGLVDDIVHYTELELVPAAIDAALQTIAHLSISSEIQNSLLKAGVLWYLIPLLLQYDSTAEESDKTDAHGVGTSGQIAKNTHAVKASHALSRLSGLVDEEIPTPYIQAAVDALRALLTNKLASMLKNKLAKDLLFTLNSNLESPELHLLYMVRRPQ
;
A
#
# COMPACT_ATOMS: atom_id res chain seq x y z
N MET A 1 -1.15 8.40 -15.13
CA MET A 1 -0.90 7.18 -14.32
C MET A 1 -1.05 5.88 -15.11
N ARG A 2 -2.24 5.52 -15.64
CA ARG A 2 -2.42 4.23 -16.35
C ARG A 2 -1.43 3.98 -17.50
N THR A 3 -1.05 5.01 -18.26
CA THR A 3 -0.04 4.91 -19.32
C THR A 3 1.33 4.49 -18.76
N PHE A 4 1.75 5.05 -17.61
CA PHE A 4 3.01 4.69 -16.95
C PHE A 4 3.01 3.25 -16.43
N SER A 5 1.86 2.76 -15.96
CA SER A 5 1.69 1.36 -15.55
C SER A 5 1.87 0.36 -16.71
N VAL A 6 1.51 0.74 -17.93
CA VAL A 6 1.71 -0.10 -19.12
C VAL A 6 3.15 0.04 -19.61
N LEU A 7 3.68 1.27 -19.64
CA LEU A 7 5.05 1.55 -20.05
C LEU A 7 6.07 0.85 -19.16
N SER A 8 5.81 0.73 -17.85
CA SER A 8 6.73 0.11 -16.90
C SER A 8 7.06 -1.35 -17.22
N GLN A 9 6.24 -2.04 -18.01
CA GLN A 9 6.51 -3.41 -18.47
C GLN A 9 7.76 -3.47 -19.37
N PHE A 10 8.10 -2.39 -20.07
CA PHE A 10 9.26 -2.31 -20.96
C PHE A 10 10.50 -1.79 -20.24
N GLY A 11 11.64 -2.48 -20.39
CA GLY A 11 12.89 -2.12 -19.73
C GLY A 11 13.43 -0.73 -20.10
N SER A 12 13.39 -0.39 -21.39
CA SER A 12 13.82 0.93 -21.88
C SER A 12 12.98 2.07 -21.32
N ALA A 13 11.66 1.87 -21.22
CA ALA A 13 10.75 2.86 -20.65
C ALA A 13 11.03 3.10 -19.16
N ARG A 14 11.45 2.07 -18.40
CA ARG A 14 11.84 2.25 -16.99
C ARG A 14 13.08 3.14 -16.82
N THR A 15 14.06 3.00 -17.72
CA THR A 15 15.25 3.86 -17.73
C THR A 15 14.87 5.31 -18.02
N GLU A 16 14.07 5.57 -19.04
CA GLU A 16 13.58 6.92 -19.36
C GLU A 16 12.73 7.51 -18.22
N MET A 17 11.88 6.71 -17.58
CA MET A 17 11.06 7.15 -16.44
C MET A 17 11.91 7.55 -15.23
N LEU A 18 13.07 6.93 -15.01
CA LEU A 18 14.02 7.33 -13.96
C LEU A 18 14.78 8.61 -14.30
N GLU A 19 14.99 8.89 -15.60
CA GLU A 19 15.63 10.13 -16.06
C GLU A 19 14.70 11.35 -15.95
N PHE A 20 13.38 11.14 -15.95
CA PHE A 20 12.40 12.18 -15.65
C PHE A 20 12.40 12.54 -14.15
N SER A 21 13.24 13.50 -13.79
CA SER A 21 13.26 14.09 -12.44
C SER A 21 11.87 14.60 -12.05
N GLY A 22 11.36 14.17 -10.90
CA GLY A 22 10.06 14.58 -10.37
C GLY A 22 8.91 13.61 -10.64
N LEU A 23 9.04 12.65 -11.57
CA LEU A 23 7.97 11.66 -11.82
C LEU A 23 7.67 10.81 -10.57
N VAL A 24 8.71 10.43 -9.84
CA VAL A 24 8.58 9.64 -8.61
C VAL A 24 7.90 10.47 -7.52
N ASP A 25 8.32 11.72 -7.34
CA ASP A 25 7.70 12.66 -6.40
C ASP A 25 6.23 12.91 -6.76
N ASP A 26 5.93 13.11 -8.03
CA ASP A 26 4.56 13.28 -8.53
C ASP A 26 3.72 12.04 -8.22
N ILE A 27 4.20 10.82 -8.53
CA ILE A 27 3.48 9.57 -8.25
C ILE A 27 3.11 9.45 -6.77
N VAL A 28 4.02 9.85 -5.89
CA VAL A 28 3.80 9.86 -4.46
C VAL A 28 2.77 10.93 -4.07
N HIS A 29 2.90 12.17 -4.56
CA HIS A 29 1.97 13.26 -4.26
C HIS A 29 0.56 13.01 -4.82
N TYR A 30 0.41 12.29 -5.93
CA TYR A 30 -0.92 11.90 -6.44
C TYR A 30 -1.68 10.98 -5.48
N THR A 31 -1.01 10.30 -4.54
CA THR A 31 -1.68 9.54 -3.47
C THR A 31 -2.29 10.43 -2.38
N GLU A 32 -1.96 11.73 -2.36
CA GLU A 32 -2.50 12.74 -1.42
C GLU A 32 -3.84 13.32 -1.87
N LEU A 33 -4.27 13.09 -3.11
CA LEU A 33 -5.52 13.63 -3.65
C LEU A 33 -6.73 12.84 -3.12
N GLU A 34 -7.04 13.00 -1.83
CA GLU A 34 -8.18 12.36 -1.14
C GLU A 34 -9.53 12.55 -1.84
N LEU A 35 -9.66 13.60 -2.65
CA LEU A 35 -10.88 13.95 -3.38
C LEU A 35 -11.07 13.21 -4.72
N VAL A 36 -10.10 12.41 -5.18
CA VAL A 36 -10.19 11.68 -6.46
C VAL A 36 -9.80 10.21 -6.29
N PRO A 37 -10.76 9.33 -5.92
CA PRO A 37 -10.49 7.90 -5.74
C PRO A 37 -9.83 7.22 -6.94
N ALA A 38 -10.20 7.62 -8.16
CA ALA A 38 -9.61 7.08 -9.39
C ALA A 38 -8.11 7.43 -9.55
N ALA A 39 -7.65 8.54 -8.98
CA ALA A 39 -6.24 8.94 -9.02
C ALA A 39 -5.42 8.08 -8.06
N ILE A 40 -5.91 7.89 -6.84
CA ILE A 40 -5.30 7.00 -5.84
C ILE A 40 -5.22 5.58 -6.41
N ASP A 41 -6.32 5.07 -6.97
CA ASP A 41 -6.36 3.75 -7.60
C ASP A 41 -5.28 3.57 -8.68
N ALA A 42 -5.15 4.56 -9.57
CA ALA A 42 -4.17 4.50 -10.64
C ALA A 42 -2.73 4.63 -10.12
N ALA A 43 -2.50 5.41 -9.07
CA ALA A 43 -1.19 5.55 -8.43
C ALA A 43 -0.76 4.24 -7.75
N LEU A 44 -1.66 3.60 -6.98
CA LEU A 44 -1.40 2.30 -6.33
C LEU A 44 -1.04 1.21 -7.35
N GLN A 45 -1.80 1.12 -8.44
CA GLN A 45 -1.49 0.19 -9.52
C GLN A 45 -0.14 0.53 -10.16
N THR A 46 0.14 1.81 -10.42
CA THR A 46 1.41 2.22 -11.02
C THR A 46 2.60 1.85 -10.13
N ILE A 47 2.52 2.08 -8.82
CA ILE A 47 3.55 1.68 -7.84
C ILE A 47 3.78 0.17 -7.87
N ALA A 48 2.72 -0.63 -7.85
CA ALA A 48 2.80 -2.09 -7.92
C ALA A 48 3.53 -2.56 -9.19
N HIS A 49 3.19 -2.01 -10.36
CA HIS A 49 3.82 -2.39 -11.64
C HIS A 49 5.25 -1.90 -11.77
N LEU A 50 5.57 -0.71 -11.24
CA LEU A 50 6.93 -0.16 -11.26
C LEU A 50 7.89 -0.88 -10.32
N SER A 51 7.36 -1.59 -9.32
CA SER A 51 8.16 -2.32 -8.33
C SER A 51 8.95 -3.51 -8.90
N ILE A 52 8.85 -3.80 -10.21
CA ILE A 52 9.70 -4.81 -10.87
C ILE A 52 11.16 -4.35 -11.05
N SER A 53 11.47 -3.06 -10.88
CA SER A 53 12.83 -2.51 -10.93
C SER A 53 13.28 -2.06 -9.55
N SER A 54 14.45 -2.54 -9.13
CA SER A 54 15.04 -2.19 -7.83
C SER A 54 15.43 -0.72 -7.76
N GLU A 55 15.83 -0.11 -8.87
CA GLU A 55 16.13 1.32 -8.97
C GLU A 55 14.88 2.17 -8.71
N ILE A 56 13.74 1.78 -9.29
CA ILE A 56 12.47 2.47 -9.09
C ILE A 56 11.93 2.21 -7.68
N GLN A 57 12.01 0.97 -7.16
CA GLN A 57 11.66 0.67 -5.76
C GLN A 57 12.44 1.56 -4.78
N ASN A 58 13.76 1.67 -4.95
CA ASN A 58 14.60 2.53 -4.11
C ASN A 58 14.24 4.01 -4.24
N SER A 59 13.90 4.47 -5.45
CA SER A 59 13.47 5.85 -5.68
C SER A 59 12.13 6.15 -5.00
N LEU A 60 11.15 5.25 -5.10
CA LEU A 60 9.86 5.36 -4.42
C LEU A 60 10.01 5.38 -2.89
N LEU A 61 10.91 4.55 -2.34
CA LEU A 61 11.22 4.56 -0.90
C LEU A 61 11.84 5.88 -0.45
N LYS A 62 12.77 6.45 -1.22
CA LYS A 62 13.38 7.75 -0.93
C LYS A 62 12.36 8.90 -1.00
N ALA A 63 11.39 8.81 -1.92
CA ALA A 63 10.28 9.74 -2.01
C ALA A 63 9.24 9.57 -0.88
N GLY A 64 9.44 8.60 0.02
CA GLY A 64 8.59 8.44 1.20
C GLY A 64 7.26 7.73 0.94
N VAL A 65 7.14 6.94 -0.13
CA VAL A 65 5.89 6.23 -0.51
C VAL A 65 5.23 5.47 0.64
N LEU A 66 6.02 4.94 1.59
CA LEU A 66 5.50 4.23 2.77
C LEU A 66 4.61 5.13 3.64
N TRP A 67 4.92 6.42 3.76
CA TRP A 67 4.12 7.36 4.55
C TRP A 67 2.73 7.57 4.00
N TYR A 68 2.53 7.31 2.71
CA TYR A 68 1.25 7.47 2.05
C TYR A 68 0.45 6.18 1.98
N LEU A 69 1.13 5.04 1.79
CA LEU A 69 0.47 3.74 1.70
C LEU A 69 -0.01 3.21 3.06
N ILE A 70 0.73 3.48 4.14
CA ILE A 70 0.38 2.98 5.48
C ILE A 70 -0.95 3.56 5.97
N PRO A 71 -1.24 4.88 5.89
CA PRO A 71 -2.54 5.42 6.27
C PRO A 71 -3.72 4.85 5.47
N LEU A 72 -3.51 4.43 4.22
CA LEU A 72 -4.58 3.78 3.43
C LEU A 72 -4.98 2.43 4.01
N LEU A 73 -4.05 1.68 4.60
CA LEU A 73 -4.36 0.41 5.28
C LEU A 73 -5.26 0.62 6.51
N LEU A 74 -5.06 1.72 7.23
CA LEU A 74 -5.78 2.08 8.46
C LEU A 74 -7.21 2.59 8.21
N GLN A 75 -7.57 2.82 6.94
CA GLN A 75 -8.92 3.24 6.55
C GLN A 75 -9.84 2.07 6.21
N TYR A 76 -9.34 0.83 6.30
CA TYR A 76 -10.14 -0.36 6.04
C TYR A 76 -11.16 -0.59 7.17
N ASP A 77 -12.42 -0.75 6.80
CA ASP A 77 -13.53 -1.08 7.71
C ASP A 77 -14.25 -2.32 7.20
N SER A 78 -14.10 -3.44 7.90
CA SER A 78 -14.75 -4.72 7.55
C SER A 78 -16.27 -4.69 7.72
N THR A 79 -16.81 -3.84 8.59
CA THR A 79 -18.26 -3.77 8.83
C THR A 79 -19.02 -3.14 7.67
N ALA A 80 -18.33 -2.28 6.90
CA ALA A 80 -18.86 -1.68 5.68
C ALA A 80 -19.01 -2.68 4.51
N GLU A 81 -18.32 -3.83 4.54
CA GLU A 81 -18.54 -4.90 3.55
C GLU A 81 -19.82 -5.72 3.84
N GLU A 82 -20.33 -5.69 5.08
CA GLU A 82 -21.56 -6.40 5.47
C GLU A 82 -22.82 -5.59 5.16
N SER A 83 -22.78 -4.26 5.29
CA SER A 83 -23.91 -3.36 4.98
C SER A 83 -24.26 -3.29 3.49
N ASP A 84 -23.27 -3.52 2.61
CA ASP A 84 -23.44 -3.54 1.15
C ASP A 84 -24.26 -4.75 0.65
N LYS A 85 -24.33 -5.83 1.44
CA LYS A 85 -25.21 -6.98 1.14
C LYS A 85 -26.69 -6.71 1.44
N THR A 86 -26.98 -5.67 2.22
CA THR A 86 -28.32 -5.40 2.75
C THR A 86 -28.93 -4.10 2.23
N ASP A 87 -28.15 -3.08 1.85
CA ASP A 87 -28.68 -1.75 1.54
C ASP A 87 -28.31 -1.24 0.14
N ALA A 88 -29.30 -1.17 -0.76
CA ALA A 88 -29.16 -0.64 -2.13
C ALA A 88 -29.20 0.90 -2.21
N HIS A 89 -29.04 1.64 -1.11
CA HIS A 89 -29.16 3.11 -1.08
C HIS A 89 -28.08 3.74 -0.18
N GLY A 90 -27.14 4.49 -0.75
CA GLY A 90 -26.31 5.39 0.06
C GLY A 90 -25.04 5.90 -0.62
N VAL A 91 -25.01 7.19 -0.94
CA VAL A 91 -23.80 7.91 -1.42
C VAL A 91 -22.63 7.82 -0.41
N GLY A 92 -22.91 7.57 0.88
CA GLY A 92 -21.90 7.32 1.92
C GLY A 92 -21.23 5.93 1.85
N THR A 93 -21.95 4.90 1.43
CA THR A 93 -21.43 3.53 1.23
C THR A 93 -20.36 3.52 0.14
N SER A 94 -20.53 4.34 -0.91
CA SER A 94 -19.58 4.47 -2.03
C SER A 94 -18.19 4.96 -1.58
N GLY A 95 -18.13 5.90 -0.63
CA GLY A 95 -16.85 6.44 -0.14
C GLY A 95 -16.04 5.41 0.67
N GLN A 96 -16.70 4.65 1.54
CA GLN A 96 -16.03 3.62 2.34
C GLN A 96 -15.65 2.40 1.48
N ILE A 97 -16.47 2.01 0.49
CA ILE A 97 -16.10 0.98 -0.50
C ILE A 97 -14.80 1.36 -1.24
N ALA A 98 -14.67 2.62 -1.65
CA ALA A 98 -13.45 3.12 -2.29
C ALA A 98 -12.24 3.01 -1.36
N LYS A 99 -12.38 3.41 -0.08
CA LYS A 99 -11.32 3.28 0.93
C LYS A 99 -10.90 1.84 1.16
N ASN A 100 -11.85 0.91 1.33
CA ASN A 100 -11.56 -0.51 1.49
C ASN A 100 -10.82 -1.08 0.26
N THR A 101 -11.23 -0.66 -0.94
CA THR A 101 -10.56 -1.03 -2.19
C THR A 101 -9.12 -0.49 -2.24
N HIS A 102 -8.91 0.76 -1.84
CA HIS A 102 -7.57 1.36 -1.77
C HIS A 102 -6.70 0.66 -0.73
N ALA A 103 -7.23 0.28 0.43
CA ALA A 103 -6.50 -0.45 1.45
C ALA A 103 -5.98 -1.80 0.91
N VAL A 104 -6.82 -2.54 0.18
CA VAL A 104 -6.42 -3.79 -0.48
C VAL A 104 -5.32 -3.55 -1.51
N LYS A 105 -5.47 -2.53 -2.36
CA LYS A 105 -4.48 -2.20 -3.39
C LYS A 105 -3.17 -1.64 -2.81
N ALA A 106 -3.24 -0.90 -1.70
CA ALA A 106 -2.06 -0.41 -0.98
C ALA A 106 -1.29 -1.56 -0.32
N SER A 107 -1.98 -2.52 0.28
CA SER A 107 -1.38 -3.75 0.79
C SER A 107 -0.61 -4.50 -0.31
N HIS A 108 -1.25 -4.67 -1.47
CA HIS A 108 -0.61 -5.28 -2.64
C HIS A 108 0.62 -4.49 -3.14
N ALA A 109 0.48 -3.16 -3.27
CA ALA A 109 1.57 -2.29 -3.68
C ALA A 109 2.76 -2.35 -2.71
N LEU A 110 2.52 -2.41 -1.39
CA LEU A 110 3.57 -2.58 -0.38
C LEU A 110 4.26 -3.93 -0.46
N SER A 111 3.50 -4.99 -0.73
CA SER A 111 4.06 -6.34 -0.89
C SER A 111 4.99 -6.43 -2.12
N ARG A 112 4.59 -5.82 -3.24
CA ARG A 112 5.42 -5.70 -4.45
C ARG A 112 6.61 -4.75 -4.26
N LEU A 113 6.42 -3.62 -3.59
CA LEU A 113 7.49 -2.65 -3.31
C LEU A 113 8.62 -3.26 -2.46
N SER A 114 8.27 -4.14 -1.53
CA SER A 114 9.25 -4.80 -0.65
C SER A 114 9.83 -6.09 -1.22
N GLY A 115 9.24 -6.64 -2.28
CA GLY A 115 9.61 -7.94 -2.82
C GLY A 115 9.23 -9.11 -1.92
N LEU A 116 8.19 -8.94 -1.11
CA LEU A 116 7.68 -9.98 -0.22
C LEU A 116 6.63 -10.87 -0.88
N VAL A 117 5.99 -10.40 -1.96
CA VAL A 117 4.93 -11.16 -2.65
C VAL A 117 5.50 -12.32 -3.46
N ASP A 118 4.81 -13.46 -3.42
CA ASP A 118 5.06 -14.58 -4.32
C ASP A 118 4.02 -14.56 -5.46
N GLU A 119 4.42 -13.96 -6.59
CA GLU A 119 3.61 -13.73 -7.78
C GLU A 119 4.33 -14.22 -9.06
N GLU A 120 3.55 -14.40 -10.13
CA GLU A 120 4.06 -14.86 -11.44
C GLU A 120 5.18 -13.96 -11.99
N ILE A 121 5.07 -12.64 -11.76
CA ILE A 121 6.13 -11.68 -12.05
C ILE A 121 6.73 -11.24 -10.71
N PRO A 122 7.87 -11.81 -10.30
CA PRO A 122 8.49 -11.45 -9.03
C PRO A 122 9.07 -10.03 -9.08
N THR A 123 9.03 -9.36 -7.94
CA THR A 123 9.67 -8.06 -7.72
C THR A 123 10.94 -8.24 -6.90
N PRO A 124 12.01 -7.46 -7.13
CA PRO A 124 13.25 -7.57 -6.37
C PRO A 124 13.01 -7.38 -4.87
N TYR A 125 13.71 -8.17 -4.05
CA TYR A 125 13.66 -8.05 -2.59
C TYR A 125 14.47 -6.84 -2.13
N ILE A 126 13.84 -5.92 -1.39
CA ILE A 126 14.49 -4.71 -0.87
C ILE A 126 14.50 -4.75 0.66
N GLN A 127 15.67 -5.05 1.22
CA GLN A 127 15.86 -5.17 2.68
C GLN A 127 15.41 -3.91 3.43
N ALA A 128 15.73 -2.71 2.91
CA ALA A 128 15.33 -1.44 3.53
C ALA A 128 13.79 -1.27 3.61
N ALA A 129 13.05 -1.71 2.58
CA ALA A 129 11.60 -1.66 2.59
C ALA A 129 11.02 -2.63 3.63
N VAL A 130 11.57 -3.85 3.70
CA VAL A 130 11.14 -4.87 4.66
C VAL A 130 11.39 -4.43 6.09
N ASP A 131 12.55 -3.86 6.38
CA ASP A 131 12.88 -3.38 7.72
C ASP A 131 12.00 -2.18 8.12
N ALA A 132 11.74 -1.26 7.20
CA ALA A 132 10.81 -0.16 7.43
C ALA A 132 9.39 -0.68 7.69
N LEU A 133 8.90 -1.64 6.91
CA LEU A 133 7.58 -2.25 7.11
C LEU A 133 7.47 -2.99 8.44
N ARG A 134 8.52 -3.71 8.86
CA ARG A 134 8.57 -4.37 10.17
C ARG A 134 8.57 -3.36 11.32
N ALA A 135 9.24 -2.22 11.16
CA ALA A 135 9.24 -1.16 12.14
C ALA A 135 7.88 -0.44 12.24
N LEU A 136 7.20 -0.25 11.12
CA LEU A 136 5.91 0.48 11.05
C LEU A 136 4.70 -0.40 11.39
N LEU A 137 4.67 -1.65 10.93
CA LEU A 137 3.53 -2.56 11.09
C LEU A 137 3.74 -3.62 12.16
N THR A 138 4.93 -3.76 12.76
CA THR A 138 5.40 -4.95 13.51
C THR A 138 5.78 -6.13 12.61
N ASN A 139 6.64 -7.01 13.13
CA ASN A 139 7.12 -8.20 12.43
C ASN A 139 5.97 -9.12 11.95
N LYS A 140 4.94 -9.28 12.80
CA LYS A 140 3.79 -10.15 12.52
C LYS A 140 2.99 -9.64 11.33
N LEU A 141 2.52 -8.40 11.37
CA LEU A 141 1.73 -7.83 10.27
C LEU A 141 2.55 -7.68 8.99
N ALA A 142 3.82 -7.27 9.06
CA ALA A 142 4.69 -7.20 7.89
C ALA A 142 4.87 -8.57 7.21
N SER A 143 4.89 -9.67 7.98
CA SER A 143 4.93 -11.03 7.41
C SER A 143 3.67 -11.43 6.65
N MET A 144 2.52 -10.84 6.99
CA MET A 144 1.24 -11.13 6.33
C MET A 144 1.15 -10.50 4.94
N LEU A 145 1.98 -9.50 4.62
CA LEU A 145 2.08 -8.95 3.26
C LEU A 145 2.50 -10.00 2.22
N LYS A 146 3.19 -11.06 2.65
CA LYS A 146 3.55 -12.19 1.78
C LYS A 146 2.33 -12.99 1.28
N ASN A 147 1.22 -12.93 2.01
CA ASN A 147 0.02 -13.68 1.70
C ASN A 147 -0.79 -12.96 0.61
N LYS A 148 -1.37 -13.73 -0.32
CA LYS A 148 -2.27 -13.21 -1.35
C LYS A 148 -3.58 -12.65 -0.77
N LEU A 149 -3.89 -12.99 0.48
CA LEU A 149 -5.08 -12.50 1.18
C LEU A 149 -4.78 -11.19 1.93
N ALA A 150 -4.80 -10.08 1.19
CA ALA A 150 -4.68 -8.74 1.77
C ALA A 150 -5.72 -8.47 2.87
N LYS A 151 -6.91 -9.08 2.78
CA LYS A 151 -8.00 -8.92 3.75
C LYS A 151 -7.64 -9.42 5.15
N ASP A 152 -6.86 -10.50 5.29
CA ASP A 152 -6.47 -11.02 6.61
C ASP A 152 -5.58 -10.02 7.34
N LEU A 153 -4.62 -9.41 6.62
CA LEU A 153 -3.78 -8.34 7.14
C LEU A 153 -4.63 -7.14 7.55
N LEU A 154 -5.51 -6.67 6.66
CA LEU A 154 -6.33 -5.48 6.90
C LEU A 154 -7.30 -5.69 8.05
N PHE A 155 -7.92 -6.87 8.15
CA PHE A 155 -8.75 -7.25 9.26
C PHE A 155 -7.94 -7.27 10.56
N THR A 156 -6.77 -7.91 10.59
CA THR A 156 -5.93 -7.98 11.80
C THR A 156 -5.42 -6.60 12.23
N LEU A 157 -5.12 -5.73 11.27
CA LEU A 157 -4.64 -4.37 11.52
C LEU A 157 -5.74 -3.45 12.09
N ASN A 158 -6.97 -3.58 11.59
CA ASN A 158 -8.08 -2.66 11.91
C ASN A 158 -9.12 -3.24 12.88
N SER A 159 -9.04 -4.52 13.19
CA SER A 159 -9.85 -5.10 14.27
C SER A 159 -9.33 -4.55 15.59
N ASN A 160 -10.24 -4.11 16.46
CA ASN A 160 -9.98 -3.79 17.87
C ASN A 160 -9.53 -5.01 18.71
N LEU A 161 -9.03 -6.07 18.06
CA LEU A 161 -8.29 -7.13 18.70
C LEU A 161 -6.95 -6.52 19.14
N GLU A 162 -6.94 -5.98 20.36
CA GLU A 162 -5.75 -5.81 21.18
C GLU A 162 -5.06 -7.17 21.25
N SER A 163 -4.24 -7.48 20.26
CA SER A 163 -3.23 -8.50 20.45
C SER A 163 -2.30 -7.96 21.55
N PRO A 164 -1.94 -8.77 22.56
CA PRO A 164 -1.09 -8.33 23.68
C PRO A 164 0.22 -7.63 23.24
N GLU A 165 0.65 -7.87 22.00
CA GLU A 165 1.79 -7.25 21.33
C GLU A 165 1.61 -5.74 21.09
N LEU A 166 0.39 -5.26 20.83
CA LEU A 166 0.10 -3.82 20.66
C LEU A 166 0.16 -3.04 21.98
N HIS A 167 -0.18 -3.69 23.10
CA HIS A 167 -0.09 -3.08 24.43
C HIS A 167 1.36 -2.73 24.81
N LEU A 168 2.32 -3.57 24.40
CA LEU A 168 3.75 -3.32 24.61
C LEU A 168 4.24 -2.07 23.84
N LEU A 169 3.69 -1.80 22.65
CA LEU A 169 4.05 -0.60 21.88
C LEU A 169 3.55 0.69 22.56
N TYR A 170 2.39 0.63 23.22
CA TYR A 170 1.83 1.74 24.01
C TYR A 170 2.58 1.94 25.34
N MET A 171 3.09 0.87 25.96
CA MET A 171 3.84 0.96 27.22
C MET A 171 5.27 1.49 27.04
N VAL A 172 5.95 1.15 25.94
CA VAL A 172 7.35 1.58 25.70
C VAL A 172 7.45 3.06 25.30
N ARG A 173 6.37 3.69 24.85
CA ARG A 173 6.35 5.10 24.40
C ARG A 173 5.91 6.13 25.44
N ARG A 174 5.65 5.75 26.69
CA ARG A 174 5.42 6.73 27.77
C ARG A 174 6.75 7.08 28.45
N PRO A 175 7.33 8.28 28.22
CA PRO A 175 8.25 8.83 29.21
C PRO A 175 7.45 9.16 30.47
N GLN A 176 8.06 8.88 31.63
CA GLN A 176 7.55 9.34 32.93
C GLN A 176 7.57 10.86 33.02
#